data_AF-A0A6L4AHX0-F1
#
_entry.id   AF-A0A6L4AHX0-F1
#
_cell.length_a   1.000
_cell.length_b   1.000
_cell.length_c   1.000
_cell.angle_alpha   90.00
_cell.angle_beta   90.00
_cell.angle_gamma   90.00
#
_symmetry.space_group_name_H-M   'P 1'
#
loop_
_entity.id
_entity.type
_entity.pdbx_description
1 polymer ?
#
loop_
_entity_poly.entity_id
_entity_poly.type
_entity_poly.pdbx_seq_one_letter_code
_entity_poly.pdbx_strand_id
1 'polypeptide(L)'
;MPRSLWCGFLALGMSLAAAVYAAPLPPFSPVDITGKISEARWMPEQQVEAIPGMSGSAGHDRVFPAHFLIKLVGYTGIDAATAWQMTRLVDRYALGSGSEQTPPPFILLRIDHPDRENFRPGMTIRVTGYAISGDEGGTWTSHDRVDILSH
;
A
#
# COMPACT_ATOMS: atom_id res chain seq x y z
N MET A 1 -3.57 -65.06 -33.50
CA MET A 1 -2.64 -64.13 -34.19
C MET A 1 -3.45 -63.45 -35.29
N PRO A 2 -3.42 -62.11 -35.49
CA PRO A 2 -2.38 -61.14 -35.14
C PRO A 2 -2.83 -60.08 -34.10
N ARG A 3 -1.83 -59.32 -33.62
CA ARG A 3 -1.90 -58.18 -32.70
C ARG A 3 -1.96 -56.88 -33.51
N SER A 4 -2.69 -55.87 -33.03
CA SER A 4 -2.31 -54.47 -33.25
C SER A 4 -2.73 -53.61 -32.05
N LEU A 5 -1.76 -52.80 -31.61
CA LEU A 5 -1.82 -51.87 -30.49
C LEU A 5 -2.47 -50.57 -30.95
N TRP A 6 -3.35 -49.99 -30.15
CA TRP A 6 -3.63 -48.55 -30.18
C TRP A 6 -3.62 -47.99 -28.76
N CYS A 7 -2.52 -47.31 -28.44
CA CYS A 7 -2.40 -46.42 -27.30
C CYS A 7 -3.14 -45.12 -27.63
N GLY A 8 -4.21 -44.81 -26.91
CA GLY A 8 -4.80 -43.47 -26.89
C GLY A 8 -4.19 -42.65 -25.77
N PHE A 9 -3.37 -41.67 -26.12
CA PHE A 9 -2.71 -40.73 -25.22
C PHE A 9 -3.72 -40.01 -24.32
N LEU A 10 -3.52 -40.11 -23.01
CA LEU A 10 -4.15 -39.26 -22.00
C LEU A 10 -3.48 -37.86 -22.11
N ALA A 11 -4.20 -36.88 -22.65
CA ALA A 11 -3.72 -35.50 -22.68
C ALA A 11 -3.74 -34.92 -21.26
N LEU A 12 -2.56 -34.89 -20.64
CA LEU A 12 -2.30 -34.23 -19.37
C LEU A 12 -2.45 -32.72 -19.57
N GLY A 13 -3.57 -32.15 -19.12
CA GLY A 13 -3.79 -30.71 -19.11
C GLY A 13 -2.80 -30.03 -18.17
N MET A 14 -1.74 -29.44 -18.74
CA MET A 14 -0.86 -28.53 -18.01
C MET A 14 -1.66 -27.27 -17.63
N SER A 15 -2.03 -27.17 -16.36
CA SER A 15 -2.45 -25.89 -15.77
C SER A 15 -1.26 -24.93 -15.83
N LEU A 16 -1.38 -23.88 -16.64
CA LEU A 16 -0.53 -22.71 -16.55
C LEU A 16 -0.79 -22.02 -15.21
N ALA A 17 0.05 -22.28 -14.23
CA ALA A 17 0.16 -21.42 -13.05
C ALA A 17 0.70 -20.06 -13.53
N ALA A 18 -0.18 -19.07 -13.62
CA ALA A 18 0.23 -17.70 -13.82
C ALA A 18 1.06 -17.27 -12.61
N ALA A 19 2.37 -17.18 -12.78
CA ALA A 19 3.25 -16.56 -11.81
C ALA A 19 2.82 -15.10 -11.67
N VAL A 20 2.11 -14.79 -10.59
CA VAL A 20 1.91 -13.41 -10.14
C VAL A 20 3.27 -12.98 -9.58
N TYR A 21 4.13 -12.45 -10.44
CA TYR A 21 5.25 -11.64 -9.98
C TYR A 21 4.66 -10.31 -9.49
N ALA A 22 4.62 -10.01 -8.18
CA ALA A 22 4.61 -8.61 -7.82
C ALA A 22 5.98 -8.06 -8.17
N ALA A 23 6.00 -7.23 -9.20
CA ALA A 23 7.12 -6.35 -9.44
C ALA A 23 7.28 -5.43 -8.20
N PRO A 24 8.51 -5.20 -7.72
CA PRO A 24 8.78 -4.18 -6.71
C PRO A 24 8.15 -2.85 -7.13
N LEU A 25 7.52 -2.14 -6.19
CA LEU A 25 6.99 -0.81 -6.44
C LEU A 25 8.12 0.10 -6.96
N PRO A 26 7.87 0.97 -7.96
CA PRO A 26 8.89 1.91 -8.43
C PRO A 26 9.37 2.76 -7.24
N PRO A 27 10.69 2.96 -7.07
CA PRO A 27 11.21 3.64 -5.89
C PRO A 27 10.77 5.11 -5.91
N PHE A 28 9.85 5.48 -5.03
CA PHE A 28 9.64 6.88 -4.68
C PHE A 28 10.84 7.31 -3.84
N SER A 29 11.61 8.28 -4.33
CA SER A 29 12.59 8.94 -3.47
C SER A 29 11.87 9.53 -2.27
N PRO A 30 12.47 9.50 -1.06
CA PRO A 30 11.86 10.13 0.10
C PRO A 30 11.47 11.59 -0.19
N VAL A 31 10.26 11.97 0.20
CA VAL A 31 9.71 13.31 -0.06
C VAL A 31 9.26 13.99 1.23
N ASP A 32 9.34 15.32 1.23
CA ASP A 32 8.80 16.14 2.30
C ASP A 32 7.39 16.59 1.93
N ILE A 33 6.41 16.35 2.80
CA ILE A 33 5.00 16.65 2.55
C ILE A 33 4.48 17.50 3.70
N THR A 34 3.92 18.67 3.40
CA THR A 34 3.23 19.51 4.38
C THR A 34 1.77 19.65 3.99
N GLY A 35 0.83 19.55 4.93
CA GLY A 35 -0.59 19.73 4.63
C GLY A 35 -1.47 19.74 5.88
N LYS A 36 -2.75 20.03 5.68
CA LYS A 36 -3.76 20.03 6.75
C LYS A 36 -4.47 18.68 6.80
N ILE A 37 -4.58 18.10 7.99
CA ILE A 37 -5.32 16.87 8.24
C ILE A 37 -6.82 17.16 8.07
N SER A 38 -7.45 16.58 7.05
CA SER A 38 -8.91 16.57 6.91
C SER A 38 -9.53 15.37 7.61
N GLU A 39 -8.86 14.21 7.56
CA GLU A 39 -9.29 12.99 8.23
C GLU A 39 -8.07 12.28 8.84
N ALA A 40 -8.24 11.74 10.04
CA ALA A 40 -7.27 10.87 10.69
C ALA A 40 -8.01 9.65 11.26
N ARG A 41 -7.65 8.47 10.78
CA ARG A 41 -8.19 7.20 11.28
C ARG A 41 -7.07 6.38 11.89
N TRP A 42 -7.16 6.12 13.19
CA TRP A 42 -6.24 5.22 13.86
C TRP A 42 -6.68 3.77 13.65
N MET A 43 -5.70 2.92 13.34
CA MET A 43 -5.84 1.49 13.16
C MET A 43 -5.00 0.81 14.23
N PRO A 44 -5.56 -0.12 15.03
CA PRO A 44 -4.78 -0.88 15.99
C PRO A 44 -3.76 -1.77 15.28
N GLU A 45 -2.77 -2.24 16.03
CA GLU A 45 -1.86 -3.28 15.55
C GLU A 45 -2.65 -4.52 15.12
N GLN A 46 -2.23 -5.14 14.02
CA GLN A 46 -2.87 -6.32 13.46
C GLN A 46 -1.84 -7.42 13.22
N GLN A 47 -2.13 -8.61 13.71
CA GLN A 47 -1.42 -9.84 13.33
C GLN A 47 -2.15 -10.46 12.15
N VAL A 48 -1.39 -10.82 11.12
CA VAL A 48 -1.91 -11.44 9.90
C VAL A 48 -1.11 -12.70 9.64
N GLU A 49 -1.81 -13.83 9.53
CA GLU A 49 -1.21 -15.13 9.25
C GLU A 49 -0.65 -15.20 7.83
N ALA A 50 0.38 -16.03 7.67
CA ALA A 50 0.95 -16.41 6.39
C ALA A 50 -0.11 -17.00 5.45
N ILE A 51 0.02 -16.71 4.15
CA ILE A 51 -0.79 -17.33 3.11
C ILE A 51 0.03 -18.49 2.51
N PRO A 52 -0.37 -19.77 2.70
CA PRO A 52 0.39 -20.90 2.19
C PRO A 52 0.58 -20.84 0.67
N GLY A 53 1.81 -21.07 0.21
CA GLY A 53 2.16 -21.08 -1.21
C GLY A 53 2.46 -19.70 -1.82
N MET A 54 2.36 -18.63 -1.04
CA MET A 54 2.79 -17.29 -1.46
C MET A 54 4.27 -17.05 -1.15
N SER A 55 4.95 -16.27 -2.00
CA SER A 55 6.30 -15.78 -1.76
C SER A 55 6.30 -14.43 -1.05
N GLY A 56 7.49 -13.93 -0.69
CA GLY A 56 7.66 -12.62 -0.07
C GLY A 56 7.01 -12.54 1.31
N SER A 57 6.64 -11.33 1.73
CA SER A 57 6.03 -11.12 3.05
C SER A 57 4.64 -11.76 3.19
N ALA A 58 4.00 -12.16 2.09
CA ALA A 58 2.72 -12.88 2.09
C ALA A 58 2.86 -14.35 2.52
N GLY A 59 4.04 -14.95 2.33
CA GLY A 59 4.32 -16.33 2.77
C GLY A 59 4.66 -16.46 4.25
N HIS A 60 4.69 -15.36 5.00
CA HIS A 60 5.10 -15.32 6.40
C HIS A 60 4.05 -14.62 7.27
N ASP A 61 3.95 -15.04 8.53
CA ASP A 61 3.20 -14.31 9.54
C ASP A 61 3.81 -12.91 9.69
N ARG A 62 2.96 -11.93 9.91
CA ARG A 62 3.39 -10.53 9.97
C ARG A 62 2.56 -9.73 10.95
N VAL A 63 3.19 -8.68 11.45
CA VAL A 63 2.57 -7.69 12.31
C VAL A 63 2.55 -6.37 11.57
N PHE A 64 1.36 -5.80 11.42
CA PHE A 64 1.19 -4.42 11.00
C PHE A 64 1.09 -3.56 12.26
N PRO A 65 2.07 -2.70 12.55
CA PRO A 65 2.04 -1.87 13.75
C PRO A 65 0.82 -0.94 13.75
N ALA A 66 0.43 -0.48 14.94
CA ALA A 66 -0.60 0.54 15.08
C ALA A 66 -0.22 1.79 14.27
N HIS A 67 -1.16 2.30 13.48
CA HIS A 67 -0.88 3.36 12.52
C HIS A 67 -2.10 4.23 12.25
N PHE A 68 -1.86 5.43 11.73
CA PHE A 68 -2.90 6.27 11.19
C PHE A 68 -2.96 6.17 9.67
N LEU A 69 -4.18 6.21 9.14
CA LEU A 69 -4.46 6.66 7.79
C LEU A 69 -4.86 8.14 7.84
N ILE A 70 -4.01 9.00 7.29
CA ILE A 70 -4.15 10.46 7.35
C ILE A 70 -4.42 11.00 5.96
N LYS A 71 -5.58 11.65 5.78
CA LYS A 71 -5.90 12.40 4.57
C LYS A 71 -5.42 13.84 4.73
N LEU A 72 -4.46 14.27 3.92
CA LEU A 72 -3.97 15.64 3.87
C LEU A 72 -4.59 16.39 2.70
N VAL A 73 -5.09 17.60 2.96
CA VAL A 73 -5.58 18.55 1.96
C VAL A 73 -4.71 19.80 1.92
N GLY A 74 -4.74 20.52 0.80
CA GLY A 74 -3.89 21.71 0.61
C GLY A 74 -2.41 21.39 0.76
N TYR A 75 -2.00 20.19 0.33
CA TYR A 75 -0.66 19.69 0.53
C TYR A 75 0.35 20.38 -0.40
N THR A 76 1.60 20.39 0.02
CA THR A 76 2.76 20.92 -0.72
C THR A 76 3.95 19.97 -0.60
N GLY A 77 4.92 20.11 -1.50
CA GLY A 77 6.16 19.30 -1.51
C GLY A 77 6.20 18.20 -2.58
N ILE A 78 5.04 17.85 -3.15
CA ILE A 78 4.90 16.92 -4.27
C ILE A 78 3.84 17.42 -5.25
N ASP A 79 3.91 16.98 -6.51
CA ASP A 79 2.87 17.24 -7.50
C ASP A 79 1.66 16.31 -7.36
N ALA A 80 0.57 16.66 -8.05
CA ALA A 80 -0.69 15.93 -7.95
C ALA A 80 -0.60 14.49 -8.52
N ALA A 81 0.23 14.26 -9.53
CA ALA A 81 0.42 12.93 -10.11
C ALA A 81 1.11 11.99 -9.12
N THR A 82 2.13 12.49 -8.42
CA THR A 82 2.85 11.79 -7.35
C THR A 82 1.90 11.50 -6.18
N ALA A 83 1.11 12.49 -5.75
CA ALA A 83 0.12 12.31 -4.69
C ALA A 83 -0.94 11.25 -5.02
N TRP A 84 -1.41 11.22 -6.27
CA TRP A 84 -2.34 10.20 -6.77
C TRP A 84 -1.72 8.80 -6.71
N GLN A 85 -0.48 8.64 -7.19
CA GLN A 85 0.21 7.35 -7.15
C GLN A 85 0.44 6.87 -5.71
N MET A 86 0.96 7.74 -4.84
CA MET A 86 1.20 7.41 -3.43
C MET A 86 -0.08 7.00 -2.71
N THR A 87 -1.19 7.73 -2.94
CA THR A 87 -2.49 7.41 -2.36
C THR A 87 -2.96 6.01 -2.77
N ARG A 88 -2.80 5.62 -4.05
CA ARG A 88 -3.15 4.29 -4.55
C ARG A 88 -2.31 3.17 -3.93
N LEU A 89 -1.08 3.46 -3.53
CA LEU A 89 -0.19 2.49 -2.88
C LEU A 89 -0.54 2.29 -1.41
N VAL A 90 -0.92 3.37 -0.71
CA VAL A 90 -1.37 3.30 0.68
C VAL A 90 -2.73 2.62 0.78
N ASP A 91 -3.69 3.00 -0.06
CA ASP A 91 -5.00 2.38 -0.13
C ASP A 91 -5.52 2.42 -1.58
N ARG A 92 -5.53 1.24 -2.21
CA ARG A 92 -5.98 1.07 -3.59
C ARG A 92 -7.44 1.52 -3.81
N TYR A 93 -8.27 1.48 -2.77
CA TYR A 93 -9.70 1.80 -2.86
C TYR A 93 -10.01 3.26 -2.49
N ALA A 94 -9.05 4.01 -1.96
CA ALA A 94 -9.25 5.40 -1.53
C ALA A 94 -9.68 6.36 -2.65
N LEU A 95 -9.43 6.00 -3.91
CA LEU A 95 -9.76 6.83 -5.08
C LEU A 95 -11.05 6.42 -5.81
N GLY A 96 -11.79 5.43 -5.28
CA GLY A 96 -12.95 4.85 -5.94
C GLY A 96 -12.57 3.93 -7.12
N SER A 97 -13.51 3.09 -7.56
CA SER A 97 -13.33 2.16 -8.68
C SER A 97 -13.50 2.83 -10.06
N GLY A 98 -13.73 4.14 -10.09
CA GLY A 98 -13.98 4.91 -11.30
C GLY A 98 -12.69 5.28 -12.02
N SER A 99 -12.71 5.21 -13.34
CA SER A 99 -11.64 5.63 -14.27
C SER A 99 -11.37 7.15 -14.27
N GLU A 100 -11.68 7.88 -13.20
CA GLU A 100 -11.43 9.31 -13.13
C GLU A 100 -9.92 9.55 -13.07
N GLN A 101 -9.38 9.99 -14.20
CA GLN A 101 -7.96 10.34 -14.39
C GLN A 101 -7.55 11.65 -13.70
N THR A 102 -8.45 12.28 -12.94
CA THR A 102 -8.15 13.52 -12.23
C THR A 102 -7.53 13.19 -10.87
N PRO A 103 -6.30 13.63 -10.59
CA PRO A 103 -5.71 13.49 -9.27
C PRO A 103 -6.61 14.11 -8.20
N PRO A 104 -6.88 13.43 -7.07
CA PRO A 104 -7.68 13.98 -6.00
C PRO A 104 -6.97 15.20 -5.38
N PRO A 105 -7.73 16.13 -4.78
CA PRO A 105 -7.17 17.29 -4.07
C PRO A 105 -6.55 16.91 -2.70
N PHE A 106 -6.25 15.63 -2.49
CA PHE A 106 -5.70 15.10 -1.25
C PHE A 106 -4.62 14.05 -1.50
N ILE A 107 -3.80 13.81 -0.47
CA ILE A 107 -2.93 12.64 -0.38
C ILE A 107 -3.30 11.83 0.87
N LEU A 108 -3.25 10.50 0.77
CA LEU A 108 -3.37 9.60 1.91
C LEU A 108 -1.98 9.14 2.36
N LEU A 109 -1.69 9.31 3.64
CA LEU A 109 -0.45 8.85 4.28
C LEU A 109 -0.76 7.75 5.30
N ARG A 110 0.13 6.77 5.40
CA ARG A 110 0.16 5.79 6.50
C ARG A 110 1.30 6.18 7.43
N ILE A 111 1.00 6.51 8.69
CA ILE A 111 2.00 6.90 9.69
C ILE A 111 1.89 5.99 10.91
N ASP A 112 2.93 5.21 11.18
CA ASP A 112 3.00 4.35 12.36
C ASP A 112 3.05 5.19 13.63
N HIS A 113 2.12 4.95 14.54
CA HIS A 113 2.07 5.65 15.83
C HIS A 113 1.21 4.87 16.85
N PRO A 114 1.73 4.56 18.04
CA PRO A 114 0.99 3.77 19.03
C PRO A 114 -0.10 4.57 19.73
N ASP A 115 0.07 5.89 19.88
CA ASP A 115 -0.94 6.76 20.50
C ASP A 115 -2.01 7.20 19.50
N ARG A 116 -3.24 6.75 19.71
CA ARG A 116 -4.43 7.04 18.91
C ARG A 116 -4.88 8.51 18.95
N GLU A 117 -4.37 9.28 19.90
CA GLU A 117 -4.77 10.67 20.14
C GLU A 117 -3.80 11.67 19.46
N ASN A 118 -2.71 11.18 18.85
CA ASN A 118 -1.61 11.99 18.33
C ASN A 118 -1.99 12.87 17.13
N PHE A 119 -2.87 12.38 16.25
CA PHE A 119 -3.31 13.12 15.06
C PHE A 119 -4.83 13.31 15.06
N ARG A 120 -5.27 14.52 14.73
CA ARG A 120 -6.69 14.88 14.63
C ARG A 120 -6.97 15.76 13.42
N PRO A 121 -8.19 15.72 12.87
CA PRO A 121 -8.64 16.70 11.89
C PRO A 121 -8.40 18.13 12.37
N GLY A 122 -7.97 19.01 11.48
CA GLY A 122 -7.67 20.41 11.77
C GLY A 122 -6.17 20.70 11.87
N MET A 123 -5.37 19.76 12.35
CA MET A 123 -3.93 19.93 12.51
C MET A 123 -3.23 20.15 11.17
N THR A 124 -2.19 21.00 11.16
CA THR A 124 -1.25 21.08 10.04
C THR A 124 0.01 20.32 10.43
N ILE A 125 0.44 19.39 9.59
CA ILE A 125 1.64 18.59 9.83
C ILE A 125 2.64 18.73 8.68
N ARG A 126 3.91 18.50 9.00
CA ARG A 126 4.97 18.23 8.03
C ARG A 126 5.54 16.84 8.29
N VAL A 127 5.62 16.04 7.24
CA VAL A 127 6.27 14.73 7.25
C VAL A 127 7.53 14.85 6.41
N THR A 128 8.69 14.61 7.00
CA THR A 128 10.00 14.70 6.34
C THR A 128 10.51 13.31 5.97
N GLY A 129 11.06 13.19 4.76
CA GLY A 129 11.66 11.93 4.29
C GLY A 129 10.63 10.80 4.12
N TYR A 130 9.38 11.11 3.78
CA TYR A 130 8.34 10.10 3.64
C TYR A 130 8.59 9.20 2.44
N ALA A 131 8.62 7.89 2.67
CA ALA A 131 8.82 6.87 1.65
C ALA A 131 7.81 5.74 1.77
N ILE A 132 7.47 5.15 0.63
CA ILE A 132 6.55 4.00 0.52
C ILE A 132 7.33 2.83 -0.09
N SER A 133 7.17 1.65 0.49
CA SER A 133 7.66 0.38 -0.02
C SER A 133 6.56 -0.67 0.11
N GLY A 134 6.69 -1.80 -0.58
CA GLY A 134 5.64 -2.82 -0.57
C GLY A 134 5.93 -3.98 -1.49
N ASP A 135 5.24 -5.08 -1.22
CA ASP A 135 5.22 -6.32 -2.01
C ASP A 135 3.79 -6.90 -2.00
N GLU A 136 3.62 -8.15 -2.45
CA GLU A 136 2.35 -8.87 -2.45
C GLU A 136 1.66 -8.86 -1.08
N GLY A 137 2.43 -8.78 -0.01
CA GLY A 137 1.98 -8.96 1.34
C GLY A 137 1.69 -7.67 2.09
N GLY A 138 1.89 -6.50 1.50
CA GLY A 138 1.48 -5.24 2.10
C GLY A 138 2.22 -4.00 1.60
N THR A 139 1.84 -2.87 2.17
CA THR A 139 2.49 -1.57 1.98
C THR A 139 3.09 -1.14 3.31
N TRP A 140 4.38 -0.80 3.32
CA TRP A 140 5.11 -0.21 4.44
C TRP A 140 5.50 1.22 4.13
N THR A 141 5.54 2.02 5.17
CA THR A 141 5.90 3.43 5.07
C THR A 141 6.98 3.76 6.08
N SER A 142 7.84 4.69 5.71
CA SER A 142 8.88 5.22 6.60
C SER A 142 8.94 6.73 6.45
N HIS A 143 9.46 7.40 7.46
CA HIS A 143 9.69 8.83 7.49
C HIS A 143 10.76 9.14 8.53
N ASP A 144 11.47 10.25 8.36
CA ASP A 144 12.49 10.68 9.31
C ASP A 144 11.86 11.37 10.53
N ARG A 145 10.80 12.16 10.28
CA ARG A 145 10.13 12.96 11.33
C ARG A 145 8.73 13.39 10.91
N VAL A 146 7.86 13.56 11.92
CA VAL A 146 6.58 14.27 11.79
C VAL A 146 6.56 15.46 12.75
N ASP A 147 6.39 16.67 12.21
CA ASP A 147 6.22 17.89 12.98
C ASP A 147 4.75 18.34 12.96
N ILE A 148 4.18 18.65 14.12
CA ILE A 148 2.87 19.31 14.22
C ILE A 148 3.11 20.82 14.19
N LEU A 149 2.69 21.47 13.11
CA LEU A 149 2.93 22.89 12.86
C LEU A 149 1.83 23.79 13.45
N SER A 150 0.59 23.30 13.49
CA SER A 150 -0.54 24.01 14.11
C SER A 150 -1.67 23.05 14.48
N HIS A 151 -2.55 23.50 15.38
CA HIS A 151 -3.84 22.89 15.68
C HIS A 151 -4.99 23.56 14.94
#